data_AF-A0A517VR52-F1
#
_entry.id   AF-A0A517VR52-F1
#
_cell.length_a   1.000
_cell.length_b   1.000
_cell.length_c   1.000
_cell.angle_alpha   90.00
_cell.angle_beta   90.00
_cell.angle_gamma   90.00
#
_symmetry.space_group_name_H-M   'P 1'
#
loop_
_entity.id
_entity.type
_entity.pdbx_description
1 polymer ?
#
loop_
_entity_poly.entity_id
_entity_poly.type
_entity_poly.pdbx_seq_one_letter_code
_entity_poly.pdbx_strand_id
1 'polypeptide(L)'
;MKLRSSGREAEKIEPQMAPMIDVVFQLLIFFMLTLNIVEPEGDFNVNMPITDDSTPSDELPMFDIKVRLVANEDGSLNTIRLGQVNLGNGPNVFAGLNNEILKIIGRPGNPITKDMEVEIEADYNLHFEYTLKAVSACTGRLDSSGKHIIRYIEKIKFAPPVGGPAAGS
;
A
#
# COMPACT_ATOMS: atom_id res chain seq x y z
N MET A 1 -64.38 28.44 44.48
CA MET A 1 -63.28 27.73 43.77
C MET A 1 -62.57 28.72 42.89
N LYS A 2 -61.28 28.96 43.13
CA LYS A 2 -60.46 29.94 42.40
C LYS A 2 -59.34 29.18 41.70
N LEU A 3 -59.50 28.96 40.39
CA LEU A 3 -58.52 28.25 39.57
C LEU A 3 -57.34 29.18 39.29
N ARG A 4 -56.13 28.71 39.63
CA ARG A 4 -54.87 29.41 39.42
C ARG A 4 -54.39 29.06 38.01
N SER A 5 -54.34 30.02 37.09
CA SER A 5 -53.63 29.86 35.81
C SER A 5 -52.17 30.23 36.03
N SER A 6 -51.28 29.24 36.04
CA SER A 6 -49.83 29.45 35.98
C SER A 6 -49.47 29.90 34.56
N GLY A 7 -49.24 31.19 34.37
CA GLY A 7 -48.55 31.70 33.19
C GLY A 7 -47.12 31.20 33.19
N ARG A 8 -46.82 30.23 32.32
CA ARG A 8 -45.45 29.79 32.05
C ARG A 8 -44.90 30.74 31.00
N GLU A 9 -44.28 31.83 31.45
CA GLU A 9 -43.46 32.67 30.57
C GLU A 9 -42.34 31.79 30.00
N ALA A 10 -42.20 31.84 28.67
CA ALA A 10 -41.12 31.18 27.96
C ALA A 10 -39.81 31.89 28.32
N GLU A 11 -39.12 31.38 29.33
CA GLU A 11 -37.77 31.79 29.68
C GLU A 11 -36.87 31.57 28.45
N LYS A 12 -36.37 32.67 27.88
CA LYS A 12 -35.39 32.62 26.79
C LYS A 12 -34.15 31.92 27.34
N ILE A 13 -33.95 30.67 26.94
CA ILE A 13 -32.72 29.94 27.18
C ILE A 13 -31.63 30.64 26.36
N GLU A 14 -30.90 31.55 27.00
CA GLU A 14 -29.70 32.11 26.39
C GLU A 14 -28.68 30.97 26.25
N PRO A 15 -28.18 30.70 25.03
CA PRO A 15 -27.23 29.62 24.82
C PRO A 15 -25.99 29.89 25.67
N GLN A 16 -25.70 28.97 26.60
CA GLN A 16 -24.51 29.06 27.43
C GLN A 16 -23.30 28.74 26.54
N MET A 17 -22.52 29.76 26.20
CA MET A 17 -21.37 29.64 25.30
C MET A 17 -20.18 28.92 25.95
N ALA A 18 -20.08 28.95 27.28
CA ALA A 18 -19.01 28.30 28.04
C ALA A 18 -18.94 26.77 27.86
N PRO A 19 -20.04 25.99 27.97
CA PRO A 19 -19.99 24.55 27.76
C PRO A 19 -19.64 24.14 26.32
N MET A 20 -19.94 24.95 25.31
CA MET A 20 -19.54 24.63 23.92
C MET A 20 -18.03 24.76 23.71
N ILE A 21 -17.40 25.74 24.37
CA ILE A 21 -15.95 25.96 24.28
C ILE A 21 -15.18 24.77 24.87
N ASP A 22 -15.65 24.22 25.99
CA ASP A 22 -15.02 23.07 26.65
C ASP A 22 -15.02 21.82 25.73
N VAL A 23 -16.14 21.52 25.09
CA VAL A 23 -16.23 20.37 24.16
C VAL A 23 -15.28 20.53 22.96
N VAL A 24 -15.14 21.74 22.40
CA VAL A 24 -14.21 22.00 21.29
C VAL A 24 -12.76 21.86 21.75
N PHE A 25 -12.41 22.38 22.93
CA PHE A 25 -11.05 22.23 23.48
C PHE A 25 -10.71 20.77 23.80
N GLN A 26 -11.65 20.00 24.35
CA GLN A 26 -11.48 18.57 24.59
C GLN A 26 -11.23 17.80 23.28
N LEU A 27 -11.93 18.13 22.20
CA LEU A 27 -11.69 17.53 20.88
C LEU A 27 -10.33 17.90 20.30
N LEU A 28 -9.88 19.15 20.43
CA LEU A 28 -8.56 19.56 19.95
C LEU A 28 -7.42 18.84 20.68
N ILE A 29 -7.52 18.70 22.01
CA ILE A 29 -6.53 17.96 22.80
C ILE A 29 -6.59 16.46 22.46
N PHE A 30 -7.79 15.90 22.31
CA PHE A 30 -7.96 14.53 21.85
C PHE A 30 -7.26 14.29 20.52
N PHE A 31 -7.49 15.14 19.50
CA PHE A 31 -6.80 15.05 18.23
C PHE A 31 -5.28 15.23 18.40
N MET A 32 -4.80 16.22 19.14
CA MET A 32 -3.35 16.38 19.35
C MET A 32 -2.67 15.15 19.99
N LEU A 33 -3.36 14.44 20.88
CA LEU A 33 -2.82 13.24 21.54
C LEU A 33 -3.02 11.94 20.73
N THR A 34 -3.99 11.91 19.80
CA THR A 34 -4.35 10.70 19.03
C THR A 34 -4.02 10.79 17.54
N LEU A 35 -3.61 11.96 17.04
CA LEU A 35 -3.09 12.16 15.68
C LEU A 35 -1.77 11.42 15.56
N ASN A 36 -1.87 10.15 15.22
CA ASN A 36 -0.75 9.36 14.76
C ASN A 36 -0.46 9.79 13.32
N ILE A 37 0.66 10.47 13.11
CA ILE A 37 1.18 10.70 11.76
C ILE A 37 1.65 9.34 11.27
N VAL A 38 0.74 8.62 10.62
CA VAL A 38 1.10 7.48 9.80
C VAL A 38 2.00 8.05 8.72
N GLU A 39 3.26 7.61 8.69
CA GLU A 39 4.16 7.90 7.58
C GLU A 39 3.38 7.60 6.30
N PRO A 40 3.32 8.50 5.32
CA PRO A 40 2.69 8.17 4.05
C PRO A 40 3.36 6.87 3.60
N GLU A 41 2.57 5.79 3.48
CA GLU A 41 3.05 4.59 2.79
C GLU A 41 3.72 5.11 1.54
N GLY A 42 5.01 4.76 1.39
CA GLY A 42 5.97 5.53 0.61
C GLY A 42 5.40 6.02 -0.71
N ASP A 43 5.84 7.21 -1.13
CA ASP A 43 5.64 7.69 -2.50
C ASP A 43 6.32 6.71 -3.47
N PHE A 44 5.62 5.62 -3.71
CA PHE A 44 5.95 4.63 -4.70
C PHE A 44 5.51 5.28 -5.99
N ASN A 45 6.46 5.50 -6.89
CA ASN A 45 6.18 5.91 -8.24
C ASN A 45 5.54 4.71 -8.97
N VAL A 46 4.30 4.37 -8.56
CA VAL A 46 3.50 3.31 -9.13
C VAL A 46 2.87 3.90 -10.37
N ASN A 47 3.52 3.68 -11.50
CA ASN A 47 2.86 3.82 -12.78
C ASN A 47 1.80 2.72 -12.87
N MET A 48 0.60 3.02 -12.40
CA MET A 48 -0.58 2.23 -12.71
C MET A 48 -0.86 2.44 -14.21
N PRO A 49 -0.85 1.40 -15.05
CA PRO A 49 -1.13 1.58 -16.47
C PRO A 49 -2.62 1.88 -16.59
N ILE A 50 -2.96 3.17 -16.68
CA ILE A 50 -4.27 3.59 -17.13
C ILE A 50 -4.27 3.31 -18.64
N THR A 51 -5.07 2.33 -19.02
CA THR A 51 -5.55 1.96 -20.36
C THR A 51 -5.06 2.83 -21.53
N ASP A 52 -4.37 2.16 -22.46
CA ASP A 52 -4.09 2.53 -23.86
C ASP A 52 -3.68 3.97 -24.20
N ASP A 53 -2.38 4.15 -24.43
CA ASP A 53 -1.93 4.41 -25.79
C ASP A 53 -0.48 3.93 -25.95
N SER A 54 -0.24 3.10 -26.97
CA SER A 54 1.08 2.62 -27.34
C SER A 54 1.90 3.74 -27.98
N THR A 55 2.39 4.68 -27.17
CA THR A 55 3.60 5.42 -27.54
C THR A 55 4.78 4.55 -27.11
N PRO A 56 5.62 4.04 -28.04
CA PRO A 56 6.91 3.52 -27.63
C PRO A 56 7.70 4.72 -27.10
N SER A 57 7.67 4.91 -25.78
CA SER A 57 8.62 5.80 -25.13
C SER A 57 10.00 5.27 -25.50
N ASP A 58 10.83 6.14 -26.07
CA ASP A 58 12.26 5.93 -26.32
C ASP A 58 13.02 5.92 -24.96
N GLU A 59 12.49 5.14 -24.02
CA GLU A 59 13.08 4.89 -22.72
C GLU A 59 14.15 3.82 -22.93
N LEU A 60 15.37 4.19 -22.54
CA LEU A 60 16.52 3.31 -22.44
C LEU A 60 16.08 1.93 -21.95
N PRO A 61 16.62 0.82 -22.50
CA PRO A 61 16.16 -0.53 -22.16
C PRO A 61 16.26 -0.74 -20.65
N MET A 62 15.14 -0.56 -19.96
CA MET A 62 15.05 -0.85 -18.54
C MET A 62 15.09 -2.37 -18.41
N PHE A 63 15.90 -2.86 -17.48
CA PHE A 63 15.93 -4.29 -17.20
C PHE A 63 14.65 -4.64 -16.44
N ASP A 64 13.73 -5.35 -17.10
CA ASP A 64 12.45 -5.75 -16.55
C ASP A 64 12.58 -7.03 -15.72
N ILE A 65 12.29 -6.92 -14.43
CA ILE A 65 12.19 -8.09 -13.54
C ILE A 65 10.72 -8.45 -13.40
N LYS A 66 10.34 -9.59 -14.00
CA LYS A 66 8.96 -10.10 -13.91
C LYS A 66 8.77 -10.98 -12.69
N VAL A 67 7.85 -10.60 -11.82
CA VAL A 67 7.43 -11.36 -10.64
C VAL A 67 5.98 -11.75 -10.79
N ARG A 68 5.70 -13.06 -10.83
CA ARG A 68 4.35 -13.60 -10.93
C ARG A 68 3.92 -14.24 -9.62
N LEU A 69 2.76 -13.82 -9.12
CA LEU A 69 2.12 -14.31 -7.90
C LEU A 69 0.89 -15.14 -8.29
N VAL A 70 0.94 -16.44 -8.02
CA VAL A 70 -0.13 -17.38 -8.36
C VAL A 70 -0.99 -17.64 -7.13
N ALA A 71 -2.31 -17.53 -7.28
CA ALA A 71 -3.28 -17.76 -6.21
C ALA A 71 -3.80 -19.21 -6.20
N ASN A 72 -4.22 -19.67 -5.02
CA ASN A 72 -5.09 -20.82 -4.85
C ASN A 72 -6.57 -20.43 -5.07
N GLU A 73 -7.44 -21.43 -5.13
CA GLU A 73 -8.90 -21.22 -5.19
C GLU A 73 -9.45 -20.43 -3.99
N ASP A 74 -8.81 -20.56 -2.83
CA ASP A 74 -9.15 -19.82 -1.60
C ASP A 74 -8.56 -18.39 -1.54
N GLY A 75 -7.78 -18.00 -2.56
CA GLY A 75 -7.11 -16.70 -2.62
C GLY A 75 -5.79 -16.60 -1.84
N SER A 76 -5.39 -17.68 -1.15
CA SER A 76 -4.05 -17.82 -0.57
C SER A 76 -2.97 -17.96 -1.65
N LEU A 77 -1.72 -17.65 -1.30
CA LEU A 77 -0.59 -17.77 -2.23
C LEU A 77 -0.27 -19.24 -2.54
N ASN A 78 -0.37 -19.62 -3.82
CA ASN A 78 0.06 -20.94 -4.31
C ASN A 78 1.56 -20.97 -4.59
N THR A 79 2.08 -19.95 -5.27
CA THR A 79 3.52 -19.83 -5.54
C THR A 79 3.93 -18.43 -6.01
N ILE A 80 5.20 -18.08 -5.77
CA ILE A 80 5.88 -16.91 -6.38
C ILE A 80 6.86 -17.40 -7.45
N ARG A 81 6.85 -16.75 -8.61
CA ARG A 81 7.81 -16.98 -9.68
C ARG A 81 8.54 -15.68 -10.00
N LEU A 82 9.87 -15.75 -10.12
CA LEU A 82 10.69 -14.64 -10.60
C LEU A 82 11.31 -15.07 -11.93
N GLY A 83 10.80 -14.53 -13.04
CA GLY A 83 11.11 -15.00 -14.38
C GLY A 83 10.90 -16.52 -14.53
N GLN A 84 11.99 -17.27 -14.66
CA GLN A 84 11.96 -18.74 -14.78
C GLN A 84 12.11 -19.47 -13.44
N VAL A 85 12.48 -18.78 -12.37
CA VAL A 85 12.72 -19.37 -11.05
C VAL A 85 11.41 -19.48 -10.29
N ASN A 86 11.11 -20.68 -9.80
CA ASN A 86 9.96 -20.92 -8.94
C ASN A 86 10.41 -20.95 -7.47
N LEU A 87 9.85 -20.07 -6.65
CA LEU A 87 10.19 -19.90 -5.24
C LEU A 87 9.26 -20.71 -4.31
N GLY A 88 8.13 -21.19 -4.81
CA GLY A 88 7.14 -21.95 -4.03
C GLY A 88 6.28 -21.07 -3.10
N ASN A 89 5.78 -21.64 -2.00
CA ASN A 89 4.82 -21.01 -1.07
C ASN A 89 5.18 -21.16 0.42
N GLY A 90 6.47 -21.29 0.75
CA GLY A 90 6.89 -21.42 2.15
C GLY A 90 6.68 -20.14 2.98
N PRO A 91 6.75 -20.23 4.32
CA PRO A 91 6.65 -19.07 5.23
C PRO A 91 7.67 -17.96 4.93
N ASN A 92 8.84 -18.36 4.42
CA ASN A 92 9.96 -17.48 4.09
C ASN A 92 10.07 -17.18 2.59
N VAL A 93 9.02 -17.45 1.79
CA VAL A 93 9.07 -17.27 0.32
C VAL A 93 9.41 -15.83 -0.07
N PHE A 94 8.89 -14.84 0.65
CA PHE A 94 9.17 -13.42 0.41
C PHE A 94 10.62 -13.03 0.74
N ALA A 95 11.22 -13.67 1.75
CA ALA A 95 12.66 -13.52 2.01
C ALA A 95 13.50 -14.17 0.89
N GLY A 96 13.02 -15.29 0.32
CA GLY A 96 13.59 -15.89 -0.88
C GLY A 96 13.54 -14.94 -2.08
N LEU A 97 12.39 -14.32 -2.34
CA LEU A 97 12.22 -13.32 -3.39
C LEU A 97 13.20 -12.15 -3.22
N ASN A 98 13.29 -11.60 -2.00
CA ASN A 98 14.21 -10.52 -1.66
C ASN A 98 15.68 -10.90 -1.94
N ASN A 99 16.07 -12.13 -1.59
CA ASN A 99 17.43 -12.62 -1.85
C ASN A 99 17.73 -12.82 -3.35
N GLU A 100 16.76 -13.29 -4.14
CA GLU A 100 16.93 -13.39 -5.60
C GLU A 100 17.08 -12.01 -6.23
N ILE A 101 16.26 -11.04 -5.82
CA ILE A 101 16.39 -9.65 -6.28
C ILE A 101 17.76 -9.08 -5.89
N LEU A 102 18.23 -9.36 -4.67
CA LEU A 102 19.56 -8.95 -4.21
C LEU A 102 20.69 -9.51 -5.08
N LYS A 103 20.57 -10.77 -5.55
CA LYS A 103 21.56 -11.37 -6.46
C LYS A 103 21.56 -10.67 -7.83
N ILE A 104 20.40 -10.27 -8.33
CA ILE A 104 20.28 -9.58 -9.62
C ILE A 104 20.90 -8.18 -9.54
N ILE A 105 20.58 -7.41 -8.50
CA ILE A 105 21.15 -6.05 -8.32
C ILE A 105 22.61 -6.08 -7.84
N GLY A 106 23.06 -7.22 -7.31
CA GLY A 106 24.41 -7.50 -6.79
C GLY A 106 24.70 -6.84 -5.44
N ARG A 107 24.38 -5.56 -5.28
CA ARG A 107 24.56 -4.80 -4.03
C ARG A 107 23.41 -3.81 -3.83
N PRO A 108 22.96 -3.58 -2.57
CA PRO A 108 21.95 -2.57 -2.28
C PRO A 108 22.50 -1.16 -2.55
N GLY A 109 21.66 -0.28 -3.11
CA GLY A 109 22.04 1.09 -3.47
C GLY A 109 22.95 1.22 -4.70
N ASN A 110 23.06 0.17 -5.52
CA ASN A 110 23.76 0.22 -6.80
C ASN A 110 23.05 1.22 -7.75
N PRO A 111 23.74 2.18 -8.41
CA PRO A 111 23.09 3.13 -9.32
C PRO A 111 22.28 2.47 -10.44
N ILE A 112 22.60 1.22 -10.82
CA ILE A 112 21.84 0.47 -11.83
C ILE A 112 20.38 0.25 -11.43
N THR A 113 20.03 0.23 -10.14
CA THR A 113 18.65 -0.03 -9.70
C THR A 113 17.67 1.07 -10.08
N LYS A 114 18.16 2.24 -10.49
CA LYS A 114 17.34 3.34 -11.03
C LYS A 114 16.82 3.05 -12.44
N ASP A 115 17.54 2.22 -13.18
CA ASP A 115 17.23 1.81 -14.56
C ASP A 115 16.58 0.42 -14.60
N MET A 116 16.31 -0.18 -13.45
CA MET A 116 15.60 -1.45 -13.32
C MET A 116 14.15 -1.19 -12.90
N GLU A 117 13.25 -2.01 -13.40
CA GLU A 117 11.83 -1.96 -13.04
C GLU A 117 11.36 -3.37 -12.68
N VAL A 118 10.54 -3.48 -11.63
CA VAL A 118 9.90 -4.73 -11.26
C VAL A 118 8.45 -4.71 -11.72
N GLU A 119 8.10 -5.62 -12.63
CA GLU A 119 6.73 -5.85 -13.07
C GLU A 119 6.11 -6.97 -12.22
N ILE A 120 5.07 -6.65 -11.45
CA ILE A 120 4.35 -7.58 -10.59
C ILE A 120 3.03 -7.97 -11.27
N GLU A 121 2.91 -9.26 -11.58
CA GLU A 121 1.72 -9.89 -12.15
C GLU A 121 1.07 -10.75 -11.06
N ALA A 122 -0.11 -10.35 -10.61
CA ALA A 122 -0.86 -11.07 -9.59
C ALA A 122 -2.13 -11.68 -10.16
N ASP A 123 -2.46 -12.91 -9.76
CA ASP A 123 -3.76 -13.50 -10.09
C ASP A 123 -4.90 -12.72 -9.43
N TYR A 124 -6.04 -12.62 -10.12
CA TYR A 124 -7.19 -11.83 -9.67
C TYR A 124 -7.72 -12.24 -8.29
N ASN A 125 -7.71 -13.54 -7.98
CA ASN A 125 -8.23 -14.06 -6.72
C ASN A 125 -7.24 -13.94 -5.56
N LEU A 126 -6.00 -13.49 -5.79
CA LEU A 126 -4.97 -13.41 -4.76
C LEU A 126 -5.34 -12.37 -3.70
N HIS A 127 -5.24 -12.72 -2.43
CA HIS A 127 -5.39 -11.74 -1.36
C HIS A 127 -4.32 -10.64 -1.47
N PHE A 128 -4.78 -9.39 -1.38
CA PHE A 128 -3.95 -8.21 -1.53
C PHE A 128 -2.73 -8.18 -0.58
N GLU A 129 -2.85 -8.80 0.60
CA GLU A 129 -1.74 -8.92 1.56
C GLU A 129 -0.49 -9.57 0.94
N TYR A 130 -0.64 -10.57 0.07
CA TYR A 130 0.49 -11.21 -0.58
C TYR A 130 1.14 -10.32 -1.64
N THR A 131 0.33 -9.53 -2.36
CA THR A 131 0.83 -8.53 -3.31
C THR A 131 1.63 -7.44 -2.59
N LEU A 132 1.12 -6.95 -1.46
CA LEU A 132 1.84 -5.95 -0.65
C LEU A 132 3.16 -6.51 -0.11
N LYS A 133 3.17 -7.76 0.38
CA LYS A 133 4.41 -8.43 0.83
C LYS A 133 5.42 -8.60 -0.30
N ALA A 134 4.95 -8.89 -1.53
CA ALA A 134 5.82 -8.97 -2.70
C ALA A 134 6.43 -7.59 -3.03
N VAL A 135 5.63 -6.53 -3.03
CA VAL A 135 6.07 -5.14 -3.20
C VAL A 135 7.13 -4.77 -2.17
N SER A 136 6.88 -5.06 -0.88
CA SER A 136 7.86 -4.81 0.18
C SER A 136 9.16 -5.59 -0.05
N ALA A 137 9.06 -6.86 -0.45
CA ALA A 137 10.24 -7.69 -0.73
C ALA A 137 11.05 -7.21 -1.94
N CYS A 138 10.43 -6.56 -2.92
CA CYS A 138 11.12 -5.99 -4.09
C CYS A 138 11.77 -4.64 -3.82
N THR A 139 11.14 -3.81 -2.99
CA THR A 139 11.57 -2.42 -2.73
C THR A 139 12.70 -2.32 -1.73
N GLY A 140 12.82 -3.29 -0.82
CA GLY A 140 13.94 -3.31 0.09
C GLY A 140 13.74 -4.22 1.29
N ARG A 141 14.59 -4.02 2.29
CA ARG A 141 14.45 -4.69 3.58
C ARG A 141 14.84 -3.75 4.71
N LEU A 142 14.33 -4.02 5.90
CA LEU A 142 14.82 -3.38 7.11
C LEU A 142 16.22 -3.88 7.43
N ASP A 143 17.10 -2.96 7.83
CA ASP A 143 18.42 -3.29 8.35
C ASP A 143 18.31 -4.12 9.65
N SER A 144 19.38 -4.81 10.04
CA SER A 144 19.42 -5.65 11.26
C SER A 144 19.09 -4.87 12.54
N SER A 145 19.19 -3.54 12.50
CA SER A 145 18.86 -2.63 13.60
C SER A 145 17.41 -2.13 13.58
N GLY A 146 16.62 -2.48 12.55
CA GLY A 146 15.23 -2.04 12.37
C GLY A 146 15.02 -0.55 12.10
N LYS A 147 16.10 0.23 12.04
CA LYS A 147 16.06 1.71 12.01
C LYS A 147 16.22 2.32 10.62
N HIS A 148 16.78 1.57 9.67
CA HIS A 148 17.03 2.04 8.30
C HIS A 148 16.50 1.04 7.28
N ILE A 149 15.87 1.55 6.23
CA ILE A 149 15.41 0.75 5.09
C ILE A 149 16.54 0.68 4.07
N ILE A 150 17.01 -0.52 3.78
CA ILE A 150 17.94 -0.81 2.69
C ILE A 150 17.11 -0.93 1.41
N ARG A 151 17.18 0.10 0.54
CA ARG A 151 16.41 0.15 -0.71
C ARG A 151 17.04 -0.64 -1.83
N TYR A 152 16.20 -1.35 -2.58
CA TYR A 152 16.56 -2.16 -3.75
C TYR A 152 16.08 -1.44 -5.02
N ILE A 153 14.96 -1.86 -5.60
CA ILE A 153 14.39 -1.28 -6.83
C ILE A 153 13.19 -0.41 -6.45
N GLU A 154 13.21 0.85 -6.87
CA GLU A 154 12.16 1.83 -6.51
C GLU A 154 11.01 1.88 -7.54
N LYS A 155 11.27 1.47 -8.78
CA LYS A 155 10.26 1.43 -9.86
C LYS A 155 9.52 0.10 -9.85
N ILE A 156 8.23 0.17 -9.56
CA ILE A 156 7.32 -0.98 -9.58
C ILE A 156 6.18 -0.69 -10.54
N LYS A 157 5.91 -1.66 -11.39
CA LYS A 157 4.78 -1.68 -12.31
C LYS A 157 3.87 -2.85 -11.99
N PHE A 158 2.57 -2.66 -12.10
CA PHE A 158 1.61 -3.76 -12.00
C PHE A 158 1.15 -4.16 -13.39
N ALA A 159 1.27 -5.44 -13.70
CA ALA A 159 0.63 -6.02 -14.87
C ALA A 159 -0.88 -6.22 -14.60
N PRO A 160 -1.71 -6.23 -15.65
CA PRO A 160 -3.12 -6.59 -15.52
C PRO A 160 -3.29 -7.93 -14.80
N PRO A 161 -4.28 -8.07 -13.90
CA PRO A 161 -4.47 -9.30 -13.16
C PRO A 161 -4.88 -10.45 -14.08
N VAL A 162 -4.25 -11.61 -13.90
CA VAL A 162 -4.54 -12.80 -14.70
C VAL A 162 -5.75 -13.53 -14.12
N GLY A 163 -6.70 -13.91 -14.98
CA GLY A 163 -7.86 -14.73 -14.59
C GLY A 163 -9.03 -13.98 -13.96
N GLY A 164 -9.01 -12.64 -13.94
CA GLY A 164 -10.21 -11.85 -13.65
C GLY A 164 -11.20 -11.87 -14.82
N PRO A 165 -12.47 -11.45 -14.64
CA PRO A 165 -13.38 -11.24 -15.76
C PRO A 165 -12.67 -10.33 -16.75
N ALA A 166 -12.44 -10.84 -17.96
CA ALA A 166 -11.67 -10.14 -18.98
C ALA A 166 -12.20 -8.70 -19.07
N ALA A 167 -11.32 -7.72 -18.87
CA ALA A 167 -11.61 -6.37 -19.27
C ALA A 167 -11.77 -6.39 -20.80
N GLY A 168 -13.01 -6.54 -21.26
CA GLY A 168 -13.37 -6.48 -22.67
C GLY A 168 -13.34 -7.83 -23.41
N SER A 169 -14.50 -8.50 -23.42
CA SER A 169 -15.11 -9.04 -24.64
C SER A 169 -16.63 -8.98 -24.52
#